data_AF-A0A536RQ63-F1
#
_entry.id   AF-A0A536RQ63-F1
#
_cell.length_a   1.000
_cell.length_b   1.000
_cell.length_c   1.000
_cell.angle_alpha   90.00
_cell.angle_beta   90.00
_cell.angle_gamma   90.00
#
_symmetry.space_group_name_H-M   'P 1'
#
loop_
_entity.id
_entity.type
_entity.pdbx_description
1 polymer ?
#
loop_
_entity_poly.entity_id
_entity_poly.type
_entity_poly.pdbx_seq_one_letter_code
_entity_poly.pdbx_strand_id
1 'polypeptide(L)'
;DLRMPEGQENPFIAEITASVGTDWPTYRREGPGMSAFVIEDGVVYHTYSAYERGIDALWGMYQWLDRAPRGRNETGLWWRRHDEYDGR
;
A
#
# COMPACT_ATOMS: atom_id res chain seq x y z
N ASP A 1 3.01 -11.27 4.66
CA ASP A 1 2.26 -11.64 5.86
C ASP A 1 3.22 -12.36 6.79
N LEU A 2 3.92 -11.59 7.62
CA LEU A 2 4.89 -12.10 8.60
C LEU A 2 4.22 -12.51 9.93
N ARG A 3 2.90 -12.80 9.92
CA ARG A 3 2.24 -13.35 11.10
C ARG A 3 2.87 -14.70 11.46
N MET A 4 3.29 -14.80 12.72
CA MET A 4 3.84 -16.03 13.27
C MET A 4 2.73 -17.01 13.64
N PRO A 5 2.90 -18.32 13.39
CA PRO A 5 2.07 -19.34 14.01
C PRO A 5 2.19 -19.25 15.54
N GLU A 6 1.10 -19.57 16.25
CA GLU A 6 1.12 -19.57 17.72
C GLU A 6 2.19 -20.51 18.27
N GLY A 7 2.94 -20.04 19.27
CA GLY A 7 3.96 -20.82 19.98
C GLY A 7 5.28 -21.02 19.22
N GLN A 8 5.46 -20.41 18.04
CA GLN A 8 6.72 -20.47 17.31
C GLN A 8 7.59 -19.25 17.61
N GLU A 9 8.91 -19.43 17.74
CA GLU A 9 9.89 -18.35 17.80
C GLU A 9 10.58 -18.16 16.44
N ASN A 10 10.90 -16.91 16.10
CA ASN A 10 11.58 -16.56 14.87
C ASN A 10 12.75 -15.62 15.21
N PRO A 11 14.01 -16.09 15.08
CA PRO A 11 15.20 -15.32 15.44
C PRO A 11 15.29 -13.95 14.75
N PHE A 12 14.83 -13.86 13.50
CA PHE A 12 14.82 -12.59 12.76
C PHE A 12 13.83 -11.60 13.36
N ILE A 13 12.64 -12.07 13.77
CA ILE A 13 11.66 -11.22 14.45
C ILE A 13 12.20 -10.79 15.81
N ALA A 14 12.80 -11.71 16.59
CA ALA A 14 13.38 -11.38 17.89
C ALA A 14 14.49 -10.32 17.79
N GLU A 15 15.37 -10.44 16.80
CA GLU A 15 16.43 -9.46 16.53
C GLU A 15 15.85 -8.07 16.20
N ILE A 16 14.89 -8.02 15.27
CA ILE A 16 14.25 -6.76 14.86
C ILE A 16 13.53 -6.10 16.01
N THR A 17 12.72 -6.84 16.77
CA THR A 17 11.92 -6.26 17.84
C THR A 17 12.82 -5.80 18.99
N ALA A 18 13.91 -6.53 19.27
CA ALA A 18 14.93 -6.12 20.23
C ALA A 18 15.68 -4.85 19.79
N SER A 19 15.93 -4.67 18.49
CA SER A 19 16.64 -3.49 17.96
C SER A 19 15.93 -2.16 18.26
N VAL A 20 14.61 -2.19 18.47
CA VAL A 20 13.79 -1.03 18.84
C VAL A 20 13.14 -1.17 20.22
N GLY A 21 13.51 -2.20 20.99
CA GLY A 21 13.07 -2.39 22.38
C GLY A 21 11.59 -2.70 22.56
N THR A 22 10.97 -3.44 21.64
CA THR A 22 9.52 -3.75 21.66
C THR A 22 9.23 -5.23 21.40
N ASP A 23 7.95 -5.62 21.44
CA ASP A 23 7.45 -6.96 21.08
C ASP A 23 6.90 -7.01 19.64
N TRP A 24 6.70 -8.21 19.07
CA TRP A 24 6.22 -8.34 17.70
C TRP A 24 4.82 -7.72 17.43
N PRO A 25 3.79 -7.97 18.28
CA PRO A 25 2.51 -7.28 18.16
C PRO A 25 2.60 -5.75 18.12
N THR A 26 3.48 -5.17 18.93
CA THR A 26 3.71 -3.72 19.00
C THR A 26 4.52 -3.22 17.81
N TYR A 27 5.59 -3.93 17.43
CA TYR A 27 6.44 -3.61 16.28
C TYR A 27 5.62 -3.47 14.99
N ARG A 28 4.68 -4.40 14.74
CA ARG A 28 3.89 -4.38 13.50
C ARG A 28 2.81 -3.30 13.44
N ARG A 29 2.50 -2.61 14.55
CA ARG A 29 1.43 -1.58 14.56
C ARG A 29 1.74 -0.41 13.63
N GLU A 30 3.01 -0.06 13.54
CA GLU A 30 3.51 1.01 12.66
C GLU A 30 4.20 0.46 11.42
N GLY A 31 3.95 -0.82 11.10
CA GLY A 31 4.48 -1.45 9.90
C GLY A 31 3.93 -0.80 8.63
N PRO A 32 4.68 -0.86 7.52
CA PRO A 32 4.24 -0.32 6.24
C PRO A 32 2.93 -0.98 5.78
N GLY A 33 1.97 -0.14 5.40
CA GLY A 33 0.67 -0.58 4.91
C GLY A 33 0.03 0.46 4.00
N MET A 34 -0.79 -0.03 3.08
CA MET A 34 -1.56 0.78 2.15
C MET A 34 -3.00 0.28 2.13
N SER A 35 -3.96 1.19 2.17
CA SER A 35 -5.39 0.86 2.14
C SER A 35 -6.12 1.80 1.20
N ALA A 36 -7.07 1.26 0.44
CA ALA A 36 -7.99 2.03 -0.35
C ALA A 36 -9.40 1.89 0.21
N PHE A 37 -10.11 3.01 0.29
CA PHE A 37 -11.49 3.07 0.77
C PHE A 37 -12.36 3.77 -0.27
N VAL A 38 -13.61 3.31 -0.41
CA VAL A 38 -14.65 4.00 -1.18
C VAL A 38 -15.86 4.22 -0.29
N ILE A 39 -16.56 5.34 -0.52
CA ILE A 39 -17.85 5.61 0.10
C ILE A 39 -18.92 5.45 -0.97
N GLU A 40 -19.87 4.54 -0.76
CA GLU A 40 -21.05 4.34 -1.60
C GLU A 40 -22.29 4.25 -0.70
N ASP A 41 -23.31 5.04 -1.00
CA ASP A 41 -24.57 5.11 -0.24
C ASP A 41 -24.39 5.31 1.28
N GLY A 42 -23.37 6.09 1.66
CA GLY A 42 -23.05 6.38 3.06
C GLY A 42 -22.28 5.26 3.79
N VAL A 43 -21.95 4.16 3.10
CA VAL A 43 -21.17 3.04 3.64
C VAL A 43 -19.72 3.14 3.17
N VAL A 44 -18.77 2.98 4.10
CA VAL A 44 -17.33 2.94 3.80
C VAL A 44 -16.91 1.49 3.54
N TYR A 45 -16.35 1.22 2.37
CA TYR A 45 -15.81 -0.09 2.00
C TYR A 45 -14.29 -0.04 1.95
N HIS A 46 -13.64 -1.09 2.47
CA HIS A 46 -12.19 -1.30 2.36
C HIS A 46 -11.92 -2.15 1.12
N THR A 47 -11.60 -1.49 -0.01
CA THR A 47 -11.57 -2.14 -1.33
C THR A 47 -10.23 -2.78 -1.65
N TYR A 48 -9.16 -2.35 -0.97
CA TYR A 48 -7.83 -2.91 -1.15
C TYR A 48 -6.99 -2.72 0.11
N SER A 49 -6.17 -3.72 0.44
CA SER A 49 -5.07 -3.55 1.38
C SER A 49 -3.83 -4.32 0.96
N ALA A 50 -2.67 -3.75 1.28
CA ALA A 50 -1.38 -4.40 1.18
C ALA A 50 -0.50 -3.99 2.35
N TYR A 51 0.34 -4.91 2.81
CA TYR A 51 1.23 -4.72 3.96
C TYR A 51 2.63 -5.23 3.61
N GLU A 52 3.64 -4.74 4.32
CA GLU A 52 5.02 -5.22 4.21
C GLU A 52 5.49 -5.18 2.74
N ARG A 53 6.01 -6.30 2.23
CA ARG A 53 6.49 -6.41 0.84
C ARG A 53 5.41 -6.24 -0.22
N GLY A 54 4.13 -6.27 0.17
CA GLY A 54 3.01 -6.00 -0.72
C GLY A 54 2.99 -4.56 -1.25
N ILE A 55 3.74 -3.65 -0.64
CA ILE A 55 3.88 -2.26 -1.10
C ILE A 55 5.17 -1.98 -1.89
N ASP A 56 6.03 -2.99 -2.09
CA ASP A 56 7.31 -2.84 -2.78
C ASP A 56 7.17 -2.38 -4.24
N ALA A 57 6.01 -2.57 -4.87
CA ALA A 57 5.78 -2.18 -6.26
C ALA A 57 5.22 -0.75 -6.41
N LEU A 58 5.04 0.02 -5.33
CA LEU A 58 4.38 1.33 -5.33
C LEU A 58 5.30 2.52 -5.60
N TRP A 59 6.22 2.40 -6.56
CA TRP A 59 7.21 3.45 -6.84
C TRP A 59 6.70 4.54 -7.79
N GLY A 60 5.76 4.19 -8.67
CA GLY A 60 5.19 5.10 -9.66
C GLY A 60 3.72 5.39 -9.41
N MET A 61 3.26 6.57 -9.84
CA MET A 61 1.88 7.02 -9.61
C MET A 61 0.82 6.06 -10.16
N TYR A 62 1.04 5.45 -11.32
CA TYR A 62 0.07 4.52 -11.90
C TYR A 62 -0.20 3.31 -11.00
N GLN A 63 0.79 2.82 -10.27
CA GLN A 63 0.63 1.66 -9.38
C GLN A 63 -0.23 1.99 -8.15
N TRP A 64 -0.23 3.26 -7.72
CA TRP A 64 -1.15 3.79 -6.72
C TRP A 64 -2.57 3.88 -7.27
N LEU A 65 -2.72 4.43 -8.48
CA LEU A 65 -4.03 4.57 -9.14
C LEU A 65 -4.68 3.22 -9.42
N ASP A 66 -3.92 2.19 -9.79
CA ASP A 66 -4.42 0.83 -10.03
C ASP A 66 -5.10 0.19 -8.81
N ARG A 67 -4.84 0.70 -7.61
CA ARG A 67 -5.43 0.24 -6.35
C ARG A 67 -6.50 1.19 -5.81
N ALA A 68 -6.65 2.36 -6.41
CA ALA A 68 -7.76 3.25 -6.08
C ALA A 68 -9.09 2.60 -6.50
N PRO A 69 -10.21 2.89 -5.82
CA PRO A 69 -11.49 2.24 -6.11
C PRO A 69 -11.99 2.40 -7.56
N ARG A 70 -11.61 3.50 -8.23
CA ARG A 70 -11.93 3.76 -9.63
C ARG A 70 -10.78 3.46 -10.60
N GLY A 71 -9.74 2.78 -10.12
CA GLY A 71 -8.50 2.57 -10.85
C GLY A 71 -7.89 3.90 -11.30
N ARG A 72 -7.35 3.91 -12.52
CA ARG A 72 -6.83 5.13 -13.15
C ARG A 72 -7.90 6.12 -13.59
N ASN A 73 -9.17 5.69 -13.65
CA ASN A 73 -10.30 6.50 -14.10
C ASN A 73 -10.03 7.23 -15.45
N GLU A 74 -9.31 6.57 -16.36
CA GLU A 74 -8.96 7.10 -17.68
C GLU A 74 -10.13 6.93 -18.66
N THR A 75 -10.41 7.97 -19.45
CA THR A 75 -11.47 7.96 -20.47
C THR A 75 -10.93 7.89 -21.90
N GLY A 76 -9.62 7.76 -22.07
CA GLY A 76 -8.94 7.72 -23.37
C GLY A 76 -7.49 8.20 -23.30
N LEU A 77 -6.87 8.33 -24.47
CA LEU A 77 -5.52 8.88 -24.62
C LEU A 77 -5.53 10.37 -24.26
N TRP A 78 -4.87 10.73 -23.16
CA TRP A 78 -4.82 12.10 -22.65
C TRP A 78 -3.44 12.76 -22.80
N TRP A 79 -2.39 11.96 -23.02
CA TRP A 79 -1.06 12.47 -23.32
C TRP A 79 -1.03 13.01 -24.75
N ARG A 80 -0.32 14.11 -24.92
CA ARG A 80 -0.02 14.70 -26.23
C ARG A 80 1.47 14.64 -26.48
N ARG A 81 1.86 14.73 -27.75
CA ARG A 81 3.28 14.93 -28.06
C ARG A 81 3.73 16.29 -27.51
N HIS A 82 5.02 16.43 -27.22
CA HIS A 82 5.56 17.63 -26.61
C HIS A 82 5.24 18.91 -27.43
N ASP A 83 5.18 18.81 -28.75
CA ASP A 83 4.84 19.87 -29.71
C ASP A 83 3.34 20.14 -29.89
N GLU A 84 2.48 19.29 -29.33
CA GLU A 84 1.01 19.42 -29.37
C GLU A 84 0.42 20.09 -28.12
N TYR A 85 1.28 20.45 -27.15
CA TYR A 85 0.92 21.34 -26.06
C TYR A 85 1.09 22.78 -26.56
N ASP A 86 0.00 23.55 -26.63
CA ASP A 86 0.03 24.94 -27.10
C ASP A 86 1.15 25.74 -26.43
N GLY A 87 1.92 26.48 -27.23
CA GLY A 87 3.06 27.27 -26.79
C GLY A 87 2.70 28.23 -25.67
N ARG A 88 2.99 27.83 -24.43
CA ARG A 88 3.07 28.73 -23.28
C ARG A 88 4.40 29.46 -23.29
#